data_AF-A0A2E0XAK5-F1
#
_entry.id   AF-A0A2E0XAK5-F1
#
_cell.length_a   1.000
_cell.length_b   1.000
_cell.length_c   1.000
_cell.angle_alpha   90.00
_cell.angle_beta   90.00
_cell.angle_gamma   90.00
#
_symmetry.space_group_name_H-M   'P 1'
#
loop_
_entity.id
_entity.type
_entity.pdbx_description
1 polymer ?
#
loop_
_entity_poly.entity_id
_entity_poly.type
_entity_poly.pdbx_seq_one_letter_code
_entity_poly.pdbx_strand_id
1 'polypeptide(L)'
;MQISGRIAVLSVFALAVTLSAGAWWYHYQATKRMADFWGPAAANLLVRGELVDAYRLEPQSPPPASNDFPDWPPPFAKLLEGSAVQHVDLTGAKGLIHLRHALTQDSNYLWDAAQQDAAPPWAFAFRFSDGDDATWILLSDEFDYLGRPTNDDAAIDLLAFRPEVGPVLREYFTDIGLLGDKEAESAAADVGDPSQGAGGE
;
A
#
# COMPACT_ATOMS: atom_id res chain seq x y z
N MET A 1 12.70 58.49 -9.74
CA MET A 1 13.22 57.31 -10.46
C MET A 1 12.06 56.67 -11.22
N GLN A 2 12.02 56.78 -12.54
CA GLN A 2 11.03 56.06 -13.36
C GLN A 2 11.52 54.63 -13.54
N ILE A 3 10.85 53.67 -12.90
CA ILE A 3 11.11 52.25 -13.13
C ILE A 3 10.62 51.96 -14.55
N SER A 4 11.54 51.66 -15.46
CA SER A 4 11.19 51.23 -16.82
C SER A 4 10.36 49.95 -16.73
N GLY A 5 9.21 49.90 -17.41
CA GLY A 5 8.32 48.73 -17.39
C GLY A 5 9.01 47.42 -17.78
N ARG A 6 10.11 47.50 -18.55
CA ARG A 6 10.98 46.36 -18.86
C ARG A 6 11.59 45.72 -17.62
N ILE A 7 12.01 46.53 -16.63
CA ILE A 7 12.61 46.03 -15.38
C ILE A 7 11.55 45.29 -14.57
N ALA A 8 10.33 45.82 -14.48
CA ALA A 8 9.24 45.16 -13.77
C ALA A 8 8.92 43.78 -14.35
N VAL A 9 8.83 43.67 -15.68
CA VAL A 9 8.59 42.39 -16.37
C VAL A 9 9.72 41.39 -16.09
N LEU A 10 10.98 41.83 -16.18
CA LEU A 10 12.13 40.97 -15.90
C LEU A 10 12.14 40.48 -14.44
N SER A 11 11.79 41.33 -13.47
CA SER A 11 11.72 40.95 -12.06
C SER A 11 10.64 39.89 -11.79
N VAL A 12 9.44 40.08 -12.33
CA VAL A 12 8.35 39.10 -12.17
C VAL A 12 8.70 37.78 -12.85
N PHE A 13 9.29 37.84 -14.05
CA PHE A 13 9.74 36.64 -14.75
C PHE A 13 10.81 35.88 -13.96
N ALA A 14 11.82 36.57 -13.44
CA ALA A 14 12.85 35.95 -12.60
C ALA A 14 12.26 35.29 -11.36
N LEU A 15 11.33 35.97 -10.66
CA LEU A 15 10.63 35.42 -9.51
C LEU A 15 9.84 34.14 -9.88
N ALA A 16 9.12 34.15 -10.99
CA ALA A 16 8.37 32.99 -11.45
C ALA A 16 9.29 31.78 -11.73
N VAL A 17 10.44 32.01 -12.36
CA VAL A 17 11.44 30.96 -12.61
C VAL A 17 11.99 30.41 -11.30
N THR A 18 12.32 31.28 -10.33
CA THR A 18 12.82 30.85 -9.02
C THR A 18 11.79 30.00 -8.27
N LEU A 19 10.52 30.42 -8.24
CA LEU A 19 9.45 29.66 -7.59
C LEU A 19 9.21 28.31 -8.29
N SER A 20 9.21 28.28 -9.62
CA SER A 20 9.05 27.04 -10.39
C SER A 20 10.20 26.05 -10.14
N ALA A 21 11.45 26.53 -10.12
CA ALA A 21 12.60 25.69 -9.82
C ALA A 21 12.56 25.18 -8.38
N GLY A 22 12.15 26.02 -7.43
CA GLY A 22 11.97 25.64 -6.03
C GLY A 22 10.92 24.54 -5.84
N ALA A 23 9.76 24.68 -6.50
CA ALA A 23 8.70 23.66 -6.46
C ALA A 23 9.19 22.32 -7.05
N TRP A 24 9.84 22.35 -8.21
CA TRP A 24 10.38 21.14 -8.83
C TRP A 24 11.42 20.45 -7.94
N TRP A 25 12.34 21.20 -7.36
CA TRP A 25 13.35 20.67 -6.43
C TRP A 25 12.72 20.05 -5.18
N TYR A 26 11.70 20.71 -4.61
CA TYR A 26 10.96 20.20 -3.46
C TYR A 26 10.28 18.85 -3.78
N HIS A 27 9.58 18.76 -4.91
CA HIS A 27 8.95 17.51 -5.34
C HIS A 27 9.97 16.39 -5.57
N TYR A 28 11.12 16.72 -6.19
CA TYR A 28 12.19 15.76 -6.39
C TYR A 28 12.74 15.21 -5.07
N GLN A 29 12.98 16.07 -4.09
CA GLN A 29 13.45 15.66 -2.77
C GLN A 29 12.41 14.87 -1.97
N ALA A 30 11.12 15.11 -2.21
CA ALA A 30 10.02 14.46 -1.49
C ALA A 30 9.75 13.01 -1.91
N THR A 31 10.32 12.53 -3.03
CA THR A 31 10.10 11.18 -3.55
C THR A 31 11.40 10.42 -3.83
N LYS A 32 12.56 11.04 -3.57
CA LYS A 32 13.85 10.50 -3.99
C LYS A 32 14.17 9.21 -3.24
N ARG A 33 14.03 9.22 -1.91
CA ARG A 33 14.38 8.05 -1.09
C ARG A 33 13.47 6.88 -1.41
N MET A 34 12.19 7.15 -1.69
CA MET A 34 11.25 6.10 -2.08
C MET A 34 11.54 5.54 -3.47
N ALA A 35 11.95 6.38 -4.43
CA ALA A 35 12.38 5.90 -5.74
C ALA A 35 13.63 5.01 -5.63
N ASP A 36 14.60 5.40 -4.78
CA ASP A 36 15.80 4.59 -4.51
C ASP A 36 15.44 3.29 -3.78
N PHE A 37 14.53 3.34 -2.80
CA PHE A 37 14.04 2.16 -2.07
C PHE A 37 13.32 1.18 -2.99
N TRP A 38 12.43 1.62 -3.88
CA TRP A 38 11.74 0.72 -4.80
C TRP A 38 12.64 0.23 -5.93
N GLY A 39 13.61 1.05 -6.35
CA GLY A 39 14.33 0.85 -7.59
C GLY A 39 13.50 1.25 -8.83
N PRO A 40 14.14 1.45 -9.99
CA PRO A 40 13.51 2.09 -11.14
C PRO A 40 12.33 1.29 -11.72
N ALA A 41 12.42 -0.04 -11.75
CA ALA A 41 11.37 -0.89 -12.31
C ALA A 41 10.11 -0.89 -11.42
N ALA A 42 10.26 -1.20 -10.13
CA ALA A 42 9.13 -1.21 -9.20
C ALA A 42 8.53 0.19 -9.03
N ALA A 43 9.35 1.25 -8.92
CA ALA A 43 8.85 2.62 -8.84
C ALA A 43 7.97 2.99 -10.05
N ASN A 44 8.36 2.56 -11.25
CA ASN A 44 7.57 2.80 -12.45
C ASN A 44 6.21 2.06 -12.40
N LEU A 45 6.19 0.80 -11.96
CA LEU A 45 4.95 0.01 -11.78
C LEU A 45 4.05 0.60 -10.67
N LEU A 46 4.62 1.07 -9.56
CA LEU A 46 3.87 1.74 -8.49
C LEU A 46 3.23 3.05 -8.93
N VAL A 47 3.78 3.72 -9.94
CA VAL A 47 3.20 4.98 -10.46
C VAL A 47 2.27 4.74 -11.64
N ARG A 48 2.62 3.82 -12.54
CA ARG A 48 1.95 3.64 -13.84
C ARG A 48 1.22 2.32 -14.02
N GLY A 49 1.57 1.29 -13.25
CA GLY A 49 1.03 -0.06 -13.44
C GLY A 49 -0.49 -0.02 -13.42
N GLU A 50 -1.12 -0.50 -14.49
CA GLU A 50 -2.57 -0.35 -14.68
C GLU A 50 -3.34 -1.31 -13.76
N LEU A 51 -2.80 -2.52 -13.59
CA LEU A 51 -3.41 -3.59 -12.84
C LEU A 51 -2.92 -3.59 -11.40
N VAL A 52 -3.86 -3.58 -10.47
CA VAL A 52 -3.56 -3.65 -9.04
C VAL A 52 -4.43 -4.71 -8.39
N ASP A 53 -3.81 -5.78 -7.93
CA ASP A 53 -4.48 -6.79 -7.11
C ASP A 53 -4.15 -6.57 -5.64
N ALA A 54 -5.14 -6.70 -4.77
CA ALA A 54 -4.95 -6.75 -3.32
C ALA A 54 -5.34 -8.13 -2.79
N TYR A 55 -4.52 -8.62 -1.87
CA TYR A 55 -4.70 -9.90 -1.21
C TYR A 55 -4.69 -9.69 0.30
N ARG A 56 -5.67 -10.28 0.99
CA ARG A 56 -5.62 -10.43 2.44
C ARG A 56 -4.94 -11.74 2.79
N LEU A 57 -4.06 -11.67 3.77
CA LEU A 57 -3.26 -12.76 4.27
C LEU A 57 -3.73 -13.13 5.68
N GLU A 58 -3.97 -14.41 5.93
CA GLU A 58 -4.20 -15.00 7.24
C GLU A 58 -3.08 -16.00 7.54
N PRO A 59 -2.41 -15.87 8.69
CA PRO A 59 -1.43 -16.86 9.10
C PRO A 59 -2.10 -18.24 9.24
N GLN A 60 -1.63 -19.22 8.47
CA GLN A 60 -1.93 -20.65 8.64
C GLN A 60 -3.33 -21.13 8.18
N SER A 61 -4.07 -20.35 7.40
CA SER A 61 -5.30 -20.83 6.75
C SER A 61 -4.92 -21.57 5.45
N PRO A 62 -5.13 -22.89 5.32
CA PRO A 62 -4.80 -23.60 4.08
C PRO A 62 -5.43 -22.86 2.89
N PRO A 63 -4.66 -22.65 1.81
CA PRO A 63 -5.11 -21.79 0.73
C PRO A 63 -6.44 -22.35 0.21
N PRO A 64 -7.44 -21.49 -0.10
CA PRO A 64 -8.70 -21.97 -0.65
C PRO A 64 -8.41 -22.82 -1.88
N ALA A 65 -9.17 -23.90 -2.07
CA ALA A 65 -8.99 -24.81 -3.23
C ALA A 65 -9.31 -24.16 -4.59
N SER A 66 -9.49 -22.83 -4.65
CA SER A 66 -9.73 -22.06 -5.86
C SER A 66 -8.43 -21.82 -6.62
N ASN A 67 -8.46 -22.07 -7.92
CA ASN A 67 -7.35 -21.80 -8.86
C ASN A 67 -7.14 -20.30 -9.17
N ASP A 68 -7.83 -19.40 -8.45
CA ASP A 68 -7.83 -17.96 -8.75
C ASP A 68 -6.65 -17.21 -8.11
N PHE A 69 -5.81 -17.88 -7.31
CA PHE A 69 -4.61 -17.26 -6.77
C PHE A 69 -3.47 -17.26 -7.79
N PRO A 70 -2.75 -16.14 -7.94
CA PRO A 70 -1.62 -16.07 -8.84
C PRO A 70 -0.52 -17.04 -8.41
N ASP A 71 0.27 -17.50 -9.39
CA ASP A 71 1.48 -18.26 -9.13
C ASP A 71 2.47 -17.33 -8.41
N TRP A 72 2.54 -17.48 -7.09
CA TRP A 72 3.35 -16.64 -6.22
C TRP A 72 4.82 -16.78 -6.65
N PRO A 73 5.54 -15.67 -6.90
CA PRO A 73 6.95 -15.79 -7.24
C PRO A 73 7.70 -16.53 -6.11
N PRO A 74 8.79 -17.25 -6.40
CA PRO A 74 9.48 -18.11 -5.44
C PRO A 74 9.80 -17.53 -4.05
N PRO A 75 10.10 -16.22 -3.86
CA PRO A 75 10.22 -15.67 -2.51
C PRO A 75 8.87 -15.53 -1.78
N PHE A 76 7.78 -15.29 -2.51
CA PHE A 76 6.42 -15.17 -1.97
C PHE A 76 5.82 -16.50 -1.57
N ALA A 77 6.02 -17.53 -2.39
CA ALA A 77 5.41 -18.84 -2.15
C ALA A 77 5.78 -19.35 -0.74
N LYS A 78 7.04 -19.20 -0.34
CA LYS A 78 7.53 -19.60 0.99
C LYS A 78 7.08 -18.66 2.11
N LEU A 79 6.99 -17.36 1.84
CA LEU A 79 6.60 -16.37 2.86
C LEU A 79 5.10 -16.40 3.15
N LEU A 80 4.29 -16.64 2.13
CA LEU A 80 2.83 -16.61 2.16
C LEU A 80 2.22 -18.00 2.01
N GLU A 81 3.03 -19.04 2.24
CA GLU A 81 2.70 -20.45 2.05
C GLU A 81 1.38 -20.76 2.76
N GLY A 82 0.28 -20.82 1.98
CA GLY A 82 -1.07 -20.97 2.50
C GLY A 82 -1.53 -19.84 3.40
N SER A 83 -1.43 -18.59 2.95
CA SER A 83 -1.94 -17.44 3.73
C SER A 83 -2.94 -16.58 2.98
N ALA A 84 -3.03 -16.62 1.66
CA ALA A 84 -3.99 -15.76 0.95
C ALA A 84 -5.43 -16.28 1.11
N VAL A 85 -6.29 -15.46 1.71
CA VAL A 85 -7.69 -15.81 2.01
C VAL A 85 -8.71 -14.98 1.24
N GLN A 86 -8.32 -13.81 0.75
CA GLN A 86 -9.20 -12.92 0.00
C GLN A 86 -8.40 -12.24 -1.11
N HIS A 87 -9.02 -12.11 -2.29
CA HIS A 87 -8.49 -11.36 -3.43
C HIS A 87 -9.51 -10.30 -3.85
N VAL A 88 -9.02 -9.08 -4.09
CA VAL A 88 -9.80 -7.95 -4.59
C VAL A 88 -9.02 -7.30 -5.72
N ASP A 89 -9.63 -7.21 -6.90
CA ASP A 89 -9.12 -6.39 -8.00
C ASP A 89 -9.36 -4.90 -7.69
N LEU A 90 -8.28 -4.13 -7.58
CA LEU A 90 -8.29 -2.70 -7.34
C LEU A 90 -8.02 -1.88 -8.61
N THR A 91 -8.01 -2.51 -9.78
CA THR A 91 -7.86 -1.85 -11.08
C THR A 91 -8.94 -0.80 -11.26
N GLY A 92 -8.55 0.47 -11.32
CA GLY A 92 -9.48 1.61 -11.44
C GLY A 92 -10.27 1.93 -10.17
N ALA A 93 -9.97 1.30 -9.03
CA ALA A 93 -10.66 1.56 -7.76
C ALA A 93 -10.49 3.02 -7.31
N LYS A 94 -11.59 3.60 -6.79
CA LYS A 94 -11.56 4.95 -6.21
C LYS A 94 -10.65 4.93 -4.98
N GLY A 95 -9.66 5.82 -4.95
CA GLY A 95 -8.73 5.96 -3.84
C GLY A 95 -7.38 5.25 -4.05
N LEU A 96 -7.19 4.50 -5.13
CA LEU A 96 -5.89 3.96 -5.51
C LEU A 96 -4.82 5.05 -5.65
N ILE A 97 -5.21 6.26 -6.05
CA ILE A 97 -4.32 7.44 -6.07
C ILE A 97 -3.78 7.76 -4.67
N HIS A 98 -4.62 7.67 -3.63
CA HIS A 98 -4.19 7.88 -2.24
C HIS A 98 -3.26 6.77 -1.77
N LEU A 99 -3.56 5.50 -2.09
CA LEU A 99 -2.66 4.39 -1.79
C LEU A 99 -1.30 4.59 -2.47
N ARG A 100 -1.26 4.92 -3.76
CA ARG A 100 0.00 5.19 -4.47
C ARG A 100 0.74 6.37 -3.84
N HIS A 101 0.06 7.43 -3.43
CA HIS A 101 0.69 8.54 -2.70
C HIS A 101 1.26 8.09 -1.35
N ALA A 102 0.51 7.29 -0.58
CA ALA A 102 0.98 6.72 0.68
C ALA A 102 2.28 5.93 0.46
N LEU A 103 2.32 5.14 -0.61
CA LEU A 103 3.43 4.26 -0.97
C LEU A 103 4.65 4.98 -1.58
N THR A 104 4.50 6.19 -2.12
CA THR A 104 5.56 6.87 -2.91
C THR A 104 6.14 8.13 -2.28
N GLN A 105 5.53 8.67 -1.21
CA GLN A 105 6.02 9.88 -0.55
C GLN A 105 6.99 9.57 0.58
N ASP A 106 8.17 10.18 0.53
CA ASP A 106 9.23 9.98 1.54
C ASP A 106 8.78 10.39 2.94
N SER A 107 7.87 11.36 3.07
CA SER A 107 7.37 11.86 4.35
C SER A 107 6.58 10.82 5.14
N ASN A 108 6.09 9.77 4.50
CA ASN A 108 5.27 8.74 5.14
C ASN A 108 6.10 7.69 5.89
N TYR A 109 7.42 7.75 5.79
CA TYR A 109 8.31 6.70 6.30
C TYR A 109 9.32 7.23 7.32
N LEU A 110 9.78 6.31 8.15
CA LEU A 110 10.87 6.51 9.11
C LEU A 110 12.16 5.93 8.53
N TRP A 111 12.82 6.70 7.66
CA TRP A 111 14.05 6.30 6.97
C TRP A 111 15.24 6.00 7.88
N ASP A 112 15.28 6.64 9.05
CA ASP A 112 16.39 6.52 10.01
C ASP A 112 16.04 5.60 11.19
N ALA A 113 14.90 4.89 11.12
CA ALA A 113 14.54 3.91 12.14
C ALA A 113 15.48 2.70 12.05
N ALA A 114 15.82 2.14 13.21
CA ALA A 114 16.55 0.88 13.26
C ALA A 114 15.74 -0.20 12.52
N GLN A 115 16.39 -0.91 11.61
CA GLN A 115 15.79 -2.08 10.98
C GLN A 115 15.42 -3.08 12.07
N GLN A 116 14.20 -3.61 11.97
CA GLN A 116 13.72 -4.63 12.90
C GLN A 116 14.31 -5.98 12.50
N ASP A 117 14.83 -6.74 13.47
CA ASP A 117 15.46 -8.04 13.23
C ASP A 117 14.44 -9.14 12.87
N ALA A 118 13.16 -8.92 13.16
CA ALA A 118 12.08 -9.87 12.89
C ALA A 118 11.06 -9.27 11.94
N ALA A 119 10.68 -10.04 10.90
CA ALA A 119 9.61 -9.66 10.00
C ALA A 119 8.27 -9.58 10.75
N PRO A 120 7.48 -8.51 10.55
CA PRO A 120 6.15 -8.42 11.12
C PRO A 120 5.22 -9.46 10.49
N PRO A 121 4.11 -9.81 11.15
CA PRO A 121 3.06 -10.60 10.52
C PRO A 121 2.46 -9.81 9.35
N TRP A 122 2.72 -10.25 8.13
CA TRP A 122 2.15 -9.67 6.93
C TRP A 122 0.68 -10.06 6.83
N ALA A 123 -0.19 -9.06 6.69
CA ALA A 123 -1.64 -9.24 6.61
C ALA A 123 -2.19 -8.86 5.24
N PHE A 124 -1.45 -8.10 4.45
CA PHE A 124 -1.86 -7.71 3.10
C PHE A 124 -0.70 -7.84 2.12
N ALA A 125 -1.02 -8.27 0.90
CA ALA A 125 -0.11 -8.21 -0.23
C ALA A 125 -0.77 -7.45 -1.38
N PHE A 126 -0.01 -6.62 -2.07
CA PHE A 126 -0.44 -5.91 -3.28
C PHE A 126 0.46 -6.30 -4.42
N ARG A 127 -0.14 -6.52 -5.58
CA ARG A 127 0.56 -6.73 -6.84
C ARG A 127 0.27 -5.56 -7.76
N PHE A 128 1.30 -4.87 -8.19
CA PHE A 128 1.21 -3.90 -9.27
C PHE A 128 1.83 -4.52 -10.51
N SER A 129 1.08 -4.60 -11.61
CA SER A 129 1.60 -5.18 -12.85
C SER A 129 1.25 -4.36 -14.09
N ASP A 130 2.12 -4.48 -15.08
CA ASP A 130 2.00 -3.92 -16.43
C ASP A 130 2.62 -4.92 -17.41
N GLY A 131 1.78 -5.63 -18.15
CA GLY A 131 2.22 -6.74 -19.01
C GLY A 131 2.91 -7.86 -18.22
N ASP A 132 4.15 -8.18 -18.59
CA ASP A 132 4.97 -9.22 -17.96
C ASP A 132 5.67 -8.74 -16.69
N ASP A 133 5.71 -7.43 -16.45
CA ASP A 133 6.37 -6.84 -15.30
C ASP A 133 5.40 -6.78 -14.11
N ALA A 134 5.87 -7.22 -12.94
CA ALA A 134 5.11 -7.13 -11.70
C ALA A 134 6.02 -6.78 -10.52
N THR A 135 5.48 -6.01 -9.59
CA THR A 135 6.09 -5.76 -8.29
C THR A 135 5.10 -6.00 -7.19
N TRP A 136 5.61 -6.48 -6.08
CA TRP A 136 4.79 -6.84 -4.94
C TRP A 136 5.14 -5.99 -3.73
N ILE A 137 4.13 -5.74 -2.92
CA ILE A 137 4.24 -4.95 -1.69
C ILE A 137 3.54 -5.72 -0.59
N LEU A 138 4.16 -5.79 0.58
CA LEU A 138 3.59 -6.38 1.77
C LEU A 138 3.26 -5.29 2.78
N LEU A 139 2.12 -5.39 3.45
CA LEU A 139 1.78 -4.55 4.58
C LEU A 139 1.49 -5.41 5.81
N SER A 140 2.01 -4.96 6.95
CA SER A 140 1.66 -5.53 8.26
C SER A 140 0.18 -5.25 8.61
N ASP A 141 -0.39 -6.03 9.53
CA ASP A 141 -1.78 -5.91 9.98
C ASP A 141 -2.14 -4.51 10.51
N GLU A 142 -1.24 -3.91 11.29
CA GLU A 142 -1.43 -2.58 11.87
C GLU A 142 -1.01 -1.44 10.93
N PHE A 143 -0.53 -1.76 9.73
CA PHE A 143 0.01 -0.79 8.76
C PHE A 143 1.21 0.03 9.26
N ASP A 144 1.97 -0.51 10.21
CA ASP A 144 3.20 0.12 10.72
C ASP A 144 4.41 -0.15 9.82
N TYR A 145 4.36 -1.23 9.04
CA TYR A 145 5.46 -1.67 8.20
C TYR A 145 5.03 -1.97 6.78
N LEU A 146 5.93 -1.61 5.87
CA LEU A 146 5.94 -1.96 4.47
C LEU A 146 7.11 -2.91 4.18
N GLY A 147 6.81 -3.99 3.47
CA GLY A 147 7.82 -4.91 2.95
C GLY A 147 7.93 -4.80 1.44
N ARG A 148 9.16 -4.65 0.96
CA ARG A 148 9.53 -4.88 -0.44
C ARG A 148 10.30 -6.20 -0.56
N PRO A 149 9.67 -7.24 -1.08
CA PRO A 149 10.34 -8.49 -1.47
C PRO A 149 11.44 -8.20 -2.49
N THR A 150 12.63 -8.75 -2.25
CA THR A 150 13.73 -8.70 -3.20
C THR A 150 13.82 -10.01 -3.98
N ASN A 151 14.52 -9.96 -5.12
CA ASN A 151 14.71 -11.15 -5.96
C ASN A 151 15.69 -12.16 -5.36
N ASP A 152 16.44 -11.76 -4.32
CA ASP A 152 17.47 -12.59 -3.68
C ASP A 152 16.92 -13.25 -2.40
N ASP A 153 16.92 -14.59 -2.39
CA ASP A 153 16.77 -15.44 -1.19
C ASP A 153 15.63 -15.12 -0.21
N ALA A 154 14.48 -14.66 -0.72
CA ALA A 154 13.32 -14.29 0.10
C ALA A 154 13.62 -13.20 1.14
N ALA A 155 14.64 -12.37 0.91
CA ALA A 155 14.86 -11.17 1.70
C ALA A 155 13.73 -10.15 1.43
N ILE A 156 13.31 -9.48 2.50
CA ILE A 156 12.31 -8.41 2.42
C ILE A 156 12.97 -7.16 2.98
N ASP A 157 13.09 -6.15 2.13
CA ASP A 157 13.47 -4.82 2.59
C ASP A 157 12.28 -4.23 3.35
N LEU A 158 12.49 -3.98 4.64
CA LEU A 158 11.48 -3.49 5.54
C LEU A 158 11.62 -1.98 5.72
N LEU A 159 10.50 -1.28 5.63
CA LEU A 159 10.42 0.16 5.87
C LEU A 159 9.25 0.46 6.81
N ALA A 160 9.54 1.17 7.90
CA ALA A 160 8.51 1.57 8.85
C ALA A 160 7.76 2.81 8.34
N PHE A 161 6.44 2.77 8.42
CA PHE A 161 5.61 3.96 8.24
C PHE A 161 5.73 4.87 9.46
N ARG A 162 5.34 6.12 9.27
CA ARG A 162 5.04 6.99 10.40
C ARG A 162 3.68 6.64 11.00
N PRO A 163 3.48 6.85 12.32
CA PRO A 163 2.23 6.51 13.00
C PRO A 163 0.97 7.16 12.41
N GLU A 164 1.11 8.30 11.71
CA GLU A 164 -0.03 9.00 11.12
C GLU A 164 -0.60 8.30 9.87
N VAL A 165 0.17 7.42 9.24
CA VAL A 165 -0.21 6.77 7.98
C VAL A 165 -1.16 5.60 8.22
N GLY A 166 -0.95 4.84 9.30
CA GLY A 166 -1.71 3.63 9.60
C GLY A 166 -3.24 3.84 9.64
N PRO A 167 -3.75 4.86 10.37
CA PRO A 167 -5.19 5.16 10.39
C PRO A 167 -5.79 5.46 9.02
N VAL A 168 -5.05 6.20 8.17
CA VAL A 168 -5.51 6.57 6.82
C VAL A 168 -5.59 5.34 5.91
N LEU A 169 -4.60 4.45 5.99
CA LEU A 169 -4.61 3.19 5.25
C LEU A 169 -5.74 2.27 5.73
N ARG A 170 -5.96 2.19 7.04
CA ARG A 170 -7.06 1.40 7.62
C ARG A 170 -8.42 1.87 7.14
N GLU A 171 -8.67 3.19 7.15
CA GLU A 171 -9.91 3.77 6.63
C GLU A 171 -10.08 3.40 5.15
N TYR A 172 -9.04 3.60 4.32
CA TYR A 172 -9.07 3.23 2.92
C TYR A 172 -9.34 1.73 2.68
N PHE A 173 -8.70 0.82 3.43
CA PHE A 173 -8.90 -0.61 3.27
C PHE A 173 -10.25 -1.10 3.80
N THR A 174 -10.86 -0.36 4.73
CA THR A 174 -12.25 -0.57 5.14
C THR A 174 -13.19 -0.17 4.01
N ASP A 175 -13.00 1.01 3.42
CA ASP A 175 -13.85 1.54 2.34
C ASP A 175 -13.89 0.65 1.09
N ILE A 176 -12.78 -0.02 0.76
CA ILE A 176 -12.71 -0.95 -0.37
C ILE A 176 -13.12 -2.39 0.00
N GLY A 177 -13.52 -2.64 1.24
CA GLY A 177 -14.00 -3.94 1.72
C GLY A 177 -12.91 -5.00 1.94
N LEU A 178 -11.63 -4.59 2.01
CA LEU A 178 -10.51 -5.52 2.19
C LEU A 178 -10.35 -5.98 3.65
N LEU A 179 -10.73 -5.11 4.61
CA LEU A 179 -10.70 -5.46 6.04
C LEU A 179 -11.91 -6.31 6.47
N GLY A 180 -12.99 -6.28 5.69
CA GLY A 180 -14.26 -6.94 5.96
C GLY A 180 -14.97 -6.34 7.19
N ASP A 181 -16.30 -6.20 7.10
CA ASP A 181 -17.13 -5.92 8.27
C ASP A 181 -17.15 -7.18 9.15
N LYS A 182 -16.10 -7.40 9.95
CA LYS A 182 -16.09 -8.47 10.97
C LYS A 182 -17.27 -8.34 11.95
N GLU A 183 -17.94 -7.18 11.99
CA GLU A 183 -19.17 -6.95 12.75
C GLU A 183 -20.42 -7.62 12.14
N ALA A 184 -20.51 -7.84 10.82
CA ALA A 184 -21.69 -8.44 10.21
C ALA A 184 -21.82 -9.95 10.50
N GLU A 185 -20.69 -10.66 10.59
CA GLU A 185 -20.68 -12.09 10.88
C GLU A 185 -20.83 -12.38 12.39
N SER A 186 -20.32 -11.49 13.26
CA SER A 186 -20.59 -11.59 14.70
C SER A 186 -22.04 -11.21 15.08
N ALA A 187 -22.70 -10.33 14.31
CA ALA A 187 -24.11 -10.00 14.51
C ALA A 187 -25.05 -11.09 13.97
N ALA A 188 -24.66 -11.84 12.93
CA ALA A 188 -25.43 -12.97 12.42
C ALA A 188 -25.34 -14.23 13.31
N ALA A 189 -24.23 -14.40 14.04
CA ALA A 189 -24.06 -15.53 14.96
C ALA A 189 -24.82 -15.41 16.29
N ASP A 190 -25.32 -14.21 16.64
CA ASP A 190 -26.08 -13.95 17.88
C ASP A 190 -27.61 -13.96 17.67
N VAL A 191 -28.08 -14.20 16.44
CA VAL A 191 -29.52 -14.25 16.10
C VAL A 191 -29.90 -15.67 15.67
N GLY A 192 -29.97 -16.62 16.62
CA GLY A 192 -30.38 -17.97 16.26
C GLY A 192 -30.43 -19.07 17.33
N ASP A 193 -31.14 -18.88 18.45
CA ASP A 193 -31.92 -19.99 19.02
C ASP A 193 -33.18 -19.53 19.78
N PRO A 194 -34.34 -19.37 19.10
CA PRO A 194 -35.63 -19.18 19.76
C PRO A 194 -36.39 -20.50 20.01
N SER A 195 -35.74 -21.67 20.03
CA SER A 195 -36.44 -22.96 20.17
C SER A 195 -36.67 -23.45 21.61
N GLN A 196 -36.35 -22.66 22.63
CA GLN A 196 -36.76 -22.95 24.00
C GLN A 196 -38.06 -22.23 24.38
N GLY A 197 -39.19 -22.94 24.27
CA GLY A 197 -40.37 -22.61 25.08
C GLY A 197 -41.71 -22.75 24.38
N ALA A 198 -42.19 -23.99 24.20
CA ALA A 198 -43.62 -24.29 24.19
C ALA A 198 -43.82 -25.81 24.32
N GLY A 199 -43.87 -26.30 25.54
CA GLY A 199 -44.15 -27.70 25.84
C GLY A 199 -44.72 -27.84 27.24
N GLY A 200 -45.88 -27.24 27.46
CA GLY A 200 -46.63 -27.35 28.71
C GLY A 200 -48.12 -27.23 28.43
N GLU A 201 -48.76 -28.38 28.23
CA GLU A 201 -50.16 -28.68 28.60
C GLU A 201 -50.27 -30.17 28.93
#